data_AF-J1FCD6-F1
#
_entry.id   AF-J1FCD6-F1
#
_cell.length_a   1.000
_cell.length_b   1.000
_cell.length_c   1.000
_cell.angle_alpha   90.00
_cell.angle_beta   90.00
_cell.angle_gamma   90.00
#
_symmetry.space_group_name_H-M   'P 1'
#
loop_
_entity.id
_entity.type
_entity.pdbx_description
1 polymer ?
#
loop_
_entity_poly.entity_id
_entity_poly.type
_entity_poly.pdbx_seq_one_letter_code
_entity_poly.pdbx_strand_id
1 'polypeptide(L)'
;MIKEFYLENNLSFKRVGLCFKNGLVLFTGGSGAGKSVLLNAMLSTIAQKTLYSESSELILEKKSFMQTKKGRVKFLIDGKTTTKKMSLKLEKVL
;
A
#
# COMPACT_ATOMS: atom_id res chain seq x y z
N MET A 1 9.79 -0.24 -10.92
CA MET A 1 8.69 -1.23 -10.87
C MET A 1 8.40 -1.66 -9.43
N ILE A 2 7.20 -2.20 -9.12
CA ILE A 2 6.89 -2.84 -7.83
C ILE A 2 7.59 -4.20 -7.79
N LYS A 3 8.33 -4.48 -6.71
CA LYS A 3 8.96 -5.77 -6.42
C LYS A 3 8.14 -6.57 -5.44
N GLU A 4 7.73 -5.94 -4.33
CA GLU A 4 7.03 -6.63 -3.25
C GLU A 4 5.92 -5.76 -2.66
N PHE A 5 4.87 -6.41 -2.17
CA PHE A 5 3.79 -5.77 -1.44
C PHE A 5 3.37 -6.62 -0.25
N TYR A 6 3.26 -5.99 0.92
CA TYR A 6 2.80 -6.57 2.16
C TYR A 6 1.61 -5.79 2.69
N LEU A 7 0.62 -6.50 3.21
CA LEU A 7 -0.61 -5.94 3.77
C LEU A 7 -1.06 -6.75 4.96
N GLU A 8 -1.39 -6.07 6.06
CA GLU A 8 -1.96 -6.72 7.25
C GLU A 8 -3.29 -6.09 7.66
N ASN A 9 -4.26 -6.95 7.96
CA ASN A 9 -5.57 -6.60 8.51
C ASN A 9 -6.30 -5.52 7.70
N ASN A 10 -6.65 -5.84 6.44
CA ASN A 10 -7.42 -4.98 5.54
C ASN A 10 -8.69 -5.70 5.05
N LEU A 11 -9.85 -5.34 5.63
CA LEU A 11 -11.14 -5.98 5.34
C LEU A 11 -11.03 -7.51 5.45
N SER A 12 -11.25 -8.24 4.36
CA SER A 12 -11.19 -9.71 4.30
C SER A 12 -9.77 -10.28 4.29
N PHE A 13 -8.74 -9.43 4.16
CA PHE A 13 -7.35 -9.85 4.12
C PHE A 13 -6.72 -9.76 5.52
N LYS A 14 -6.47 -10.91 6.15
CA LYS A 14 -5.70 -10.98 7.40
C LYS A 14 -4.23 -10.65 7.17
N ARG A 15 -3.59 -11.32 6.20
CA ARG A 15 -2.24 -11.00 5.71
C ARG A 15 -2.12 -11.34 4.24
N VAL A 16 -1.41 -10.49 3.49
CA VAL A 16 -1.05 -10.72 2.09
C VAL A 16 0.41 -10.36 1.90
N GLY A 17 1.16 -11.23 1.24
CA GLY A 17 2.51 -10.98 0.74
C GLY A 17 2.56 -11.34 -0.74
N LEU A 18 3.00 -10.41 -1.58
CA LEU A 18 3.09 -10.58 -3.03
C LEU A 18 4.48 -10.21 -3.51
N CYS A 19 5.05 -11.05 -4.38
CA CYS A 19 6.28 -10.76 -5.11
C CYS A 19 5.97 -10.66 -6.60
N PHE A 20 6.38 -9.55 -7.21
CA PHE A 20 6.08 -9.21 -8.59
C PHE A 20 7.27 -9.52 -9.49
N LYS A 21 6.99 -10.06 -10.68
CA LYS A 21 7.95 -10.20 -11.77
C LYS A 21 7.66 -9.13 -12.83
N ASN A 22 8.67 -8.82 -13.63
CA ASN A 22 8.52 -7.93 -14.77
C ASN A 22 7.48 -8.48 -15.75
N GLY A 23 6.65 -7.60 -16.31
CA GLY A 23 5.61 -7.94 -17.29
C GLY A 23 4.21 -7.61 -16.79
N LEU A 24 3.21 -8.26 -17.40
CA LEU A 24 1.81 -8.08 -17.07
C LEU A 24 1.41 -8.95 -15.89
N VAL A 25 0.91 -8.31 -14.82
CA VAL A 25 0.32 -9.02 -13.67
C VAL A 25 -1.19 -8.83 -13.71
N LEU A 26 -1.90 -9.95 -13.80
CA LEU A 26 -3.35 -9.99 -13.89
C LEU A 26 -3.95 -10.46 -12.56
N PHE A 27 -4.78 -9.62 -11.93
CA PHE A 27 -5.58 -9.99 -10.76
C PHE A 27 -6.97 -10.44 -11.21
N THR A 28 -7.27 -11.74 -11.09
CA THR A 28 -8.56 -12.33 -11.44
C THR A 28 -9.29 -12.87 -10.19
N GLY A 29 -10.56 -13.21 -10.35
CA GLY A 29 -11.42 -13.75 -9.30
C GLY A 29 -12.88 -13.29 -9.47
N GLY A 30 -13.81 -13.96 -8.78
CA GLY A 30 -15.24 -13.59 -8.82
C GLY A 30 -15.53 -12.17 -8.30
N SER A 31 -16.76 -11.69 -8.50
CA SER A 31 -17.22 -10.45 -7.85
C SER A 31 -17.11 -10.60 -6.33
N GLY A 32 -16.69 -9.55 -5.63
CA GLY A 32 -16.50 -9.60 -4.18
C GLY A 32 -15.22 -10.31 -3.70
N ALA A 33 -14.41 -10.92 -4.57
CA ALA A 33 -13.17 -11.61 -4.19
C ALA A 33 -12.03 -10.70 -3.64
N GLY A 34 -12.29 -9.39 -3.47
CA GLY A 34 -11.33 -8.47 -2.87
C GLY A 34 -10.33 -7.82 -3.84
N LYS A 35 -10.49 -7.96 -5.16
CA LYS A 35 -9.59 -7.35 -6.18
C LYS A 35 -9.42 -5.83 -6.00
N SER A 36 -10.54 -5.09 -5.96
CA SER A 36 -10.52 -3.64 -5.78
C SER A 36 -9.99 -3.24 -4.40
N VAL A 37 -10.23 -4.05 -3.37
CA VAL A 37 -9.71 -3.84 -2.02
C VAL A 37 -8.18 -3.94 -2.01
N LEU A 38 -7.63 -4.98 -2.66
CA LEU A 38 -6.19 -5.18 -2.79
C LEU A 38 -5.53 -4.02 -3.56
N LEU A 39 -6.10 -3.61 -4.69
CA LEU A 39 -5.60 -2.48 -5.48
C LEU A 39 -5.67 -1.16 -4.70
N ASN A 40 -6.77 -0.92 -3.99
CA ASN A 40 -6.90 0.26 -3.13
C ASN A 40 -5.86 0.26 -2.02
N ALA A 41 -5.58 -0.88 -1.40
CA ALA A 41 -4.55 -1.00 -0.36
C ALA A 41 -3.15 -0.61 -0.89
N MET A 42 -2.78 -1.09 -2.08
CA MET A 42 -1.52 -0.69 -2.74
C MET A 42 -1.44 0.81 -3.00
N LEU A 43 -2.53 1.43 -3.48
CA LEU A 43 -2.61 2.88 -3.70
C LEU A 43 -2.53 3.68 -2.39
N SER A 44 -3.15 3.16 -1.32
CA SER A 44 -3.07 3.77 0.00
C SER A 44 -1.65 3.74 0.56
N THR A 45 -0.87 2.68 0.33
CA THR A 45 0.54 2.60 0.76
C THR A 45 1.40 3.74 0.22
N ILE A 46 1.15 4.18 -1.01
CA ILE A 46 1.83 5.33 -1.63
C ILE A 46 1.11 6.67 -1.38
N ALA A 47 0.20 6.71 -0.41
CA ALA A 47 -0.55 7.90 0.02
C ALA A 47 -1.47 8.53 -1.05
N GLN A 48 -1.93 7.76 -2.03
CA GLN A 48 -2.94 8.23 -3.01
C GLN A 48 -4.39 7.99 -2.54
N LYS A 49 -4.59 7.12 -1.54
CA LYS A 49 -5.89 6.81 -0.93
C LYS A 49 -5.77 6.66 0.59
N THR A 50 -6.91 6.67 1.27
CA THR A 50 -6.99 6.41 2.71
C THR A 50 -6.62 4.95 3.02
N LEU A 51 -5.76 4.73 4.01
CA LEU A 51 -5.40 3.39 4.46
C LEU A 51 -6.37 2.88 5.53
N TYR A 52 -7.07 1.80 5.23
CA TYR A 52 -7.96 1.12 6.16
C TYR A 52 -7.28 -0.05 6.89
N SER A 53 -6.10 -0.47 6.44
CA SER A 53 -5.31 -1.54 7.04
C SER A 53 -4.56 -1.10 8.29
N GLU A 54 -4.06 -2.05 9.08
CA GLU A 54 -3.16 -1.73 10.19
C GLU A 54 -1.79 -1.28 9.69
N SER A 55 -1.24 -2.04 8.74
CA SER A 55 0.03 -1.79 8.09
C SER A 55 -0.06 -2.12 6.60
N SER A 56 0.75 -1.44 5.80
CA SER A 56 1.01 -1.81 4.41
C SER A 56 2.41 -1.36 4.02
N GLU A 57 3.10 -2.18 3.25
CA GLU A 57 4.44 -1.90 2.76
C GLU A 57 4.55 -2.27 1.28
N LEU A 58 5.25 -1.44 0.53
CA LEU A 58 5.45 -1.60 -0.90
C LEU A 58 6.91 -1.32 -1.24
N ILE A 59 7.58 -2.31 -1.82
CA ILE A 59 8.96 -2.23 -2.24
C ILE A 59 8.96 -2.03 -3.76
N LEU A 60 9.53 -0.92 -4.21
CA LEU A 60 9.90 -0.65 -5.58
C LEU A 60 11.38 -0.99 -5.78
N GLU A 61 11.79 -1.23 -7.04
CA GLU A 61 13.17 -1.65 -7.36
C GLU A 61 14.30 -0.80 -6.75
N LYS A 62 14.06 0.47 -6.39
CA LYS A 62 15.03 1.38 -5.75
C LYS A 62 14.46 2.17 -4.57
N LYS A 63 13.21 1.93 -4.16
CA LYS A 63 12.51 2.72 -3.14
C LYS A 63 11.59 1.83 -2.32
N SER A 64 11.38 2.08 -1.04
CA SER A 64 10.30 1.46 -0.29
C SER A 64 9.36 2.49 0.32
N PHE A 65 8.10 2.10 0.45
CA PHE A 65 7.02 2.90 1.01
C PHE A 65 6.36 2.05 2.10
N MET A 66 6.32 2.57 3.31
CA MET A 66 5.59 1.92 4.41
C MET A 66 4.60 2.92 5.00
N GLN A 67 3.35 2.48 5.13
CA GLN A 67 2.30 3.27 5.76
C GLN A 67 1.60 2.46 6.84
N THR A 68 1.33 3.13 7.96
CA THR A 68 0.63 2.54 9.12
C THR A 68 -0.57 3.40 9.48
N LYS A 69 -1.58 2.80 10.13
CA LYS A 69 -2.82 3.48 10.53
C LYS A 69 -2.63 4.75 11.37
N LYS A 70 -1.44 4.95 11.99
CA LYS A 70 -1.04 6.20 12.66
C LYS A 70 -0.69 7.35 11.69
N GLY A 71 -1.00 7.22 10.39
CA GLY A 71 -0.75 8.25 9.38
C GLY A 71 0.72 8.54 9.12
N ARG A 72 1.63 7.66 9.54
CA ARG A 72 3.07 7.81 9.31
C ARG A 72 3.44 7.08 8.03
N VAL A 73 3.89 7.83 7.03
CA VAL A 73 4.53 7.29 5.84
C VAL A 73 6.04 7.36 6.04
N LYS A 74 6.70 6.21 6.00
CA LYS A 74 8.17 6.12 5.93
C LYS A 74 8.55 5.77 4.51
N PHE A 75 9.49 6.51 3.96
CA PHE A 75 10.09 6.26 2.65
C PHE A 75 11.52 5.78 2.88
N LEU A 76 11.92 4.70 2.24
CA LEU A 76 13.33 4.39 2.02
C LEU A 76 13.64 4.81 0.59
N ILE A 77 14.47 5.83 0.42
CA ILE A 77 14.99 6.24 -0.90
C ILE A 77 16.50 6.13 -0.81
N ASP A 78 17.10 5.32 -1.68
CA ASP A 78 18.56 5.16 -1.80
C ASP A 78 19.25 4.82 -0.46
N GLY A 79 18.66 3.89 0.30
CA GLY A 79 19.21 3.42 1.58
C GLY A 79 19.04 4.38 2.76
N LYS A 80 18.43 5.56 2.56
CA LYS A 80 18.12 6.52 3.63
C LYS A 80 16.63 6.53 3.96
N THR A 81 16.32 6.26 5.23
CA THR A 81 14.95 6.39 5.78
C THR A 81 14.58 7.84 5.95
N THR A 82 13.65 8.31 5.13
CA THR A 82 13.03 9.62 5.27
C THR A 82 11.59 9.44 5.73
N THR A 83 11.25 10.06 6.86
CA THR A 83 9.86 10.08 7.36
C THR A 83 9.26 11.42 7.00
N LYS A 84 8.32 11.47 6.06
CA LYS A 84 7.53 12.69 5.81
C LYS A 84 6.24 12.55 6.61
N LYS A 85 6.07 13.41 7.61
CA LYS A 85 4.78 13.55 8.31
C LYS A 85 3.83 14.28 7.35
N MET A 86 3.11 13.54 6.51
CA MET A 86 2.01 14.13 5.75
C MET A 86 0.82 14.28 6.69
N SER A 87 0.60 15.50 7.18
CA SER A 87 -0.67 15.88 7.78
C SER A 87 -1.73 15.88 6.68
N LEU A 88 -2.50 14.79 6.57
CA LEU A 88 -3.68 14.75 5.70
C LEU A 88 -4.72 15.72 6.29
N LYS A 89 -4.87 16.90 5.68
CA LYS A 89 -6.12 17.65 5.78
C LYS A 89 -7.17 16.77 5.10
N LEU A 90 -7.99 16.10 5.90
CA LEU A 90 -9.27 15.57 5.46
C LEU A 90 -10.15 16.77 5.11
N GLU A 91 -10.10 17.24 3.87
CA GLU A 91 -11.21 18.03 3.36
C GLU A 91 -12.41 17.08 3.28
N LYS A 92 -13.36 17.27 4.20
CA LYS A 92 -14.69 16.69 4.06
C LYS A 92 -15.25 17.21 2.74
N VAL A 93 -15.29 16.36 1.74
CA VAL A 93 -16.19 16.56 0.60
C VAL A 93 -17.58 16.21 1.13
N LEU A 94 -18.29 17.23 1.60
CA LEU A 94 -19.74 17.23 1.75
C LEU A 94 -20.38 17.48 0.38
#